data_AF-V8D505-F1
#
_entry.id   AF-V8D505-F1
#
_cell.length_a   1.000
_cell.length_b   1.000
_cell.length_c   1.000
_cell.angle_alpha   90.00
_cell.angle_beta   90.00
_cell.angle_gamma   90.00
#
_symmetry.space_group_name_H-M   'P 1'
#
loop_
_entity.id
_entity.type
_entity.pdbx_description
1 polymer ?
#
loop_
_entity_poly.entity_id
_entity_poly.type
_entity_poly.pdbx_seq_one_letter_code
_entity_poly.pdbx_strand_id
1 'polypeptide(L)' 'MAEDSETKRKFREALERKKNRDLPTGDHKDSASKASGQHGPEGGPHQFRRKTG' A
#
# COMPACT_ATOMS: atom_id res chain seq x y z
N MET A 1 -34.74 18.01 -19.29
CA MET A 1 -34.11 16.96 -20.12
C MET A 1 -32.58 17.10 -20.27
N ALA A 2 -31.89 17.94 -19.48
CA ALA A 2 -30.42 18.06 -19.51
C ALA A 2 -29.73 17.14 -18.48
N GLU A 3 -30.40 16.81 -17.38
CA GLU A 3 -29.88 15.92 -16.34
C GLU A 3 -29.62 14.50 -16.88
N ASP A 4 -30.49 14.00 -17.76
CA ASP A 4 -30.38 12.67 -18.36
C ASP A 4 -29.16 12.53 -19.30
N SER A 5 -28.75 13.62 -19.95
CA SER A 5 -27.56 13.61 -20.81
C SER A 5 -26.27 13.69 -19.98
N GLU A 6 -26.30 14.41 -18.86
CA GLU A 6 -25.19 14.51 -17.93
C GLU A 6 -24.96 13.20 -17.15
N THR A 7 -26.04 12.54 -16.71
CA THR A 7 -25.95 11.21 -16.06
C THR A 7 -25.42 10.16 -17.02
N LYS A 8 -25.88 10.14 -18.28
CA LYS A 8 -25.34 9.26 -19.33
C LYS A 8 -23.86 9.53 -19.61
N ARG A 9 -23.43 10.79 -19.57
CA ARG A 9 -22.00 11.15 -19.74
C ARG A 9 -21.15 10.62 -18.58
N LYS A 10 -21.55 10.90 -17.33
CA LYS A 10 -20.85 10.42 -16.13
C LYS A 10 -20.81 8.90 -16.04
N PHE A 11 -21.88 8.23 -16.47
CA PHE A 11 -21.95 6.77 -16.49
C PHE A 11 -20.97 6.15 -17.49
N ARG A 12 -20.86 6.71 -18.71
CA ARG A 12 -19.86 6.26 -19.70
C ARG A 12 -18.44 6.48 -19.19
N GLU A 13 -18.16 7.65 -18.62
CA GLU A 13 -16.85 7.99 -18.04
C GLU A 13 -16.46 7.04 -16.90
N ALA A 14 -17.41 6.68 -16.03
CA ALA A 14 -17.16 5.72 -14.96
C ALA A 14 -16.84 4.31 -15.49
N LEU A 15 -17.51 3.86 -16.55
CA LEU A 15 -17.23 2.57 -17.19
C LEU A 15 -15.85 2.53 -17.84
N GLU A 16 -15.44 3.62 -18.49
CA GLU A 16 -14.10 3.74 -19.09
C GLU A 16 -13.01 3.77 -18.01
N ARG A 17 -13.22 4.53 -16.94
CA ARG A 17 -12.29 4.56 -15.78
C ARG A 17 -12.14 3.18 -15.15
N LYS A 18 -13.22 2.41 -15.02
CA LYS A 18 -13.18 1.03 -14.48
C LYS A 18 -12.37 0.11 -15.40
N LYS A 19 -12.68 0.10 -16.70
CA LYS A 19 -11.94 -0.71 -17.69
C LYS A 19 -10.44 -0.40 -17.68
N ASN A 20 -10.08 0.86 -17.50
CA ASN A 20 -8.68 1.29 -17.42
C ASN A 20 -8.03 1.02 -16.06
N ARG A 21 -8.80 0.85 -14.98
CA ARG A 21 -8.31 0.40 -13.65
C ARG A 21 -8.11 -1.12 -13.58
N ASP A 22 -8.89 -1.87 -14.36
CA ASP A 22 -8.77 -3.32 -14.49
C ASP A 22 -7.62 -3.72 -15.44
N LEU A 23 -7.02 -2.76 -16.17
CA LEU A 23 -5.69 -2.96 -16.75
C LEU A 23 -4.75 -3.22 -15.57
N PRO A 24 -4.05 -4.37 -15.53
CA PRO A 24 -3.18 -4.68 -14.42
C PRO A 24 -2.11 -3.60 -14.36
N THR A 25 -2.21 -2.71 -13.38
CA THR A 25 -1.05 -1.96 -12.88
C THR A 25 -0.13 -3.00 -12.27
N GLY A 26 0.60 -3.70 -13.15
CA GLY A 26 1.56 -4.76 -12.89
C GLY A 26 2.84 -4.23 -12.26
N ASP A 27 2.72 -3.24 -11.39
CA ASP A 27 3.80 -2.74 -10.55
C ASP A 27 3.46 -3.05 -9.08
N HIS A 28 3.08 -4.30 -8.81
CA HIS A 28 3.31 -4.88 -7.49
C HIS A 28 4.81 -5.16 -7.37
N LYS A 29 5.58 -4.07 -7.29
CA LYS A 29 6.91 -4.01 -6.68
C LYS A 29 6.83 -4.21 -5.16
N ASP A 30 5.68 -4.63 -4.64
CA ASP A 30 5.45 -5.07 -3.27
C ASP A 30 6.34 -6.26 -2.87
N SER A 31 6.93 -6.96 -3.84
CA SER A 31 7.93 -8.00 -3.56
C SER A 31 9.30 -7.46 -3.12
N ALA A 32 9.56 -6.16 -3.23
CA ALA A 32 10.82 -5.53 -2.84
C ALA A 32 10.83 -4.96 -1.42
N SER A 33 9.81 -5.20 -0.58
CA SER A 33 9.89 -4.90 0.86
C SER A 33 10.47 -6.06 1.67
N LYS A 34 11.35 -6.88 1.08
CA LYS A 34 12.29 -7.66 1.89
C LYS A 34 13.32 -6.68 2.44
N ALA A 35 12.99 -6.01 3.54
CA ALA A 35 13.96 -5.25 4.31
C ALA A 35 14.99 -6.21 4.92
N SER A 36 15.99 -6.59 4.11
CA SER A 36 17.14 -7.35 4.58
C SER A 36 17.96 -6.47 5.52
N GLY A 37 17.73 -6.59 6.82
CA GLY A 37 18.55 -5.93 7.83
C GLY A 37 17.97 -4.65 8.44
N GLN A 38 16.64 -4.53 8.55
CA GLN A 38 16.05 -3.44 9.35
C GLN A 38 16.49 -3.48 10.83
N HIS A 39 16.82 -4.68 11.32
CA HIS A 39 17.42 -4.90 12.64
C HIS A 39 18.81 -5.52 12.45
N GLY A 40 19.81 -4.91 13.10
CA GLY A 40 21.14 -5.51 13.25
C GLY A 40 21.09 -6.77 14.13
N PRO A 41 22.23 -7.48 14.30
CA PRO A 41 22.27 -8.64 15.19
C PRO A 41 21.73 -8.25 16.58
N GLU A 42 20.88 -9.12 17.13
CA GLU A 42 20.24 -8.93 18.43
C GLU A 42 21.32 -8.60 19.47
N GLY A 43 21.23 -7.40 20.05
CA GLY A 43 22.16 -6.96 21.10
C GLY A 43 22.04 -7.92 22.29
N GLY A 44 23.19 -8.35 22.82
CA GLY A 44 23.25 -9.32 23.91
C GLY A 44 22.42 -8.95 25.15
N PRO A 45 22.19 -9.91 26.07
CA PRO A 45 21.20 -9.78 27.14
C PRO A 45 21.44 -8.53 28.00
N HIS A 46 20.39 -7.73 28.18
CA HIS A 46 20.42 -6.53 29.02
C HIS A 46 20.68 -6.91 30.48
N GLN A 47 21.86 -6.56 30.99
CA GLN A 47 22.21 -6.81 32.39
C GLN A 47 21.66 -5.71 33.29
N PHE A 48 20.68 -6.05 34.12
CA PHE A 48 20.19 -5.17 35.17
C PHE A 48 21.25 -5.05 36.28
N ARG A 49 21.83 -3.86 36.45
CA ARG A 49 22.68 -3.57 37.61
C ARG A 49 21.81 -3.55 38.87
N ARG A 50 21.79 -4.64 39.61
CA ARG A 50 21.17 -4.67 40.94
C ARG A 50 21.97 -3.75 41.85
N LYS A 51 21.29 -2.85 42.57
CA LYS A 51 21.95 -2.06 43.62
C LYS A 51 22.53 -3.05 44.64
N THR A 52 23.82 -2.93 44.88
CA THR A 52 24.55 -3.68 45.90
C THR A 52 23.94 -3.42 47.27
N GLY A 53 23.97 -4.44 48.13
CA GLY A 53 23.45 -4.42 49.50
C GLY A 53 24.10 -3.39 50.41
#